data_AF-A0A0H3L3D3-F1
#
_entry.id   AF-A0A0H3L3D3-F1
#
_cell.length_a   1.000
_cell.length_b   1.000
_cell.length_c   1.000
_cell.angle_alpha   90.00
_cell.angle_beta   90.00
_cell.angle_gamma   90.00
#
_symmetry.space_group_name_H-M   'P 1'
#
loop_
_entity.id
_entity.type
_entity.pdbx_description
1 polymer ?
#
loop_
_entity_poly.entity_id
_entity_poly.type
_entity_poly.pdbx_seq_one_letter_code
_entity_poly.pdbx_strand_id
1 'polypeptide(L)'
;MTLGEIAMARRIFGDSIAYNRVWIHCDSYLPFGLQKQNYAMTPNGELWYRKPMYKEYFSSSAVFIEDKYVFIHELGHVWQHQNGQWVRLRGAFSWAADYTYKLDKNELTDYSLEQQASILADYWLLLVYGPDKWRYYQRQGRMGMYRGNDRIQDVSSLYQKIVTGKG
;
A
#
# COMPACT_ATOMS: atom_id res chain seq x y z
N MET A 1 10.12 -6.13 -11.22
CA MET A 1 8.70 -5.78 -11.50
C MET A 1 8.43 -5.90 -12.99
N THR A 2 7.22 -6.33 -13.37
CA THR A 2 6.76 -6.33 -14.77
C THR A 2 6.27 -4.96 -15.22
N LEU A 3 6.12 -4.75 -16.53
CA LEU A 3 5.59 -3.49 -17.08
C LEU A 3 4.17 -3.18 -16.56
N GLY A 4 3.33 -4.20 -16.39
CA GLY A 4 1.98 -4.04 -15.86
C GLY A 4 1.98 -3.59 -14.39
N GLU A 5 2.88 -4.14 -13.57
CA GLU A 5 3.04 -3.73 -12.16
C GLU A 5 3.54 -2.29 -12.04
N ILE A 6 4.49 -1.90 -12.88
CA ILE A 6 4.99 -0.52 -12.95
C ILE A 6 3.86 0.43 -13.37
N ALA A 7 3.10 0.09 -14.40
CA ALA A 7 1.97 0.91 -14.86
C ALA A 7 0.88 1.06 -13.78
N MET A 8 0.62 -0.01 -13.02
CA MET A 8 -0.32 0.01 -11.90
C MET A 8 0.18 0.90 -10.76
N ALA A 9 1.46 0.79 -10.38
CA ALA A 9 2.07 1.59 -9.32
C ALA A 9 2.16 3.09 -9.69
N ARG A 10 2.47 3.40 -10.95
CA ARG A 10 2.58 4.78 -11.46
C ARG A 10 1.30 5.59 -11.29
N ARG A 11 0.14 4.95 -11.14
CA ARG A 11 -1.13 5.63 -10.86
C ARG A 11 -1.13 6.43 -9.56
N ILE A 12 -0.28 6.04 -8.60
CA ILE A 12 -0.10 6.75 -7.32
C ILE A 12 1.30 7.33 -7.20
N PHE A 13 2.32 6.54 -7.48
CA PHE A 13 3.69 6.94 -7.18
C PHE A 13 4.35 7.74 -8.30
N GLY A 14 3.73 7.84 -9.49
CA GLY A 14 4.37 8.48 -10.64
C GLY A 14 5.78 7.91 -10.87
N ASP A 15 6.77 8.78 -11.02
CA ASP A 15 8.18 8.37 -11.13
C ASP A 15 8.96 8.52 -9.81
N SER A 16 8.27 8.65 -8.66
CA SER A 16 8.91 8.81 -7.34
C SER A 16 9.49 7.52 -6.76
N ILE A 17 9.25 6.37 -7.41
CA ILE A 17 9.91 5.09 -7.11
C ILE A 17 10.85 4.75 -8.28
N ALA A 18 12.11 4.46 -7.96
CA ALA A 18 13.04 3.84 -8.89
C ALA A 18 12.68 2.35 -9.08
N TYR A 19 11.67 2.07 -9.90
CA TYR A 19 11.09 0.73 -10.08
C TYR A 19 12.09 -0.34 -10.55
N ASN A 20 13.12 0.07 -11.29
CA ASN A 20 14.20 -0.81 -11.73
C ASN A 20 15.10 -1.31 -10.58
N ARG A 21 14.93 -0.77 -9.38
CA ARG A 21 15.64 -1.18 -8.15
C ARG A 21 14.75 -1.99 -7.19
N VAL A 22 13.53 -2.33 -7.59
CA VAL A 22 12.55 -3.03 -6.74
C VAL A 22 12.49 -4.50 -7.12
N TRP A 23 12.82 -5.35 -6.15
CA TRP A 23 12.71 -6.80 -6.24
C TRP A 23 11.47 -7.31 -5.52
N ILE A 24 10.85 -8.35 -6.08
CA ILE A 24 9.70 -9.04 -5.48
C ILE A 24 10.13 -10.50 -5.30
N HIS A 25 10.23 -10.92 -4.06
CA HIS A 25 10.70 -12.24 -3.66
C HIS A 25 9.52 -13.14 -3.30
N CYS A 26 9.59 -14.40 -3.72
CA CYS A 26 8.70 -15.48 -3.25
C CYS A 26 9.41 -16.29 -2.15
N ASP A 27 9.82 -15.62 -1.07
CA ASP A 27 10.57 -16.24 0.03
C ASP A 27 10.29 -15.52 1.36
N SER A 28 10.85 -16.04 2.45
CA SER A 28 10.86 -15.42 3.76
C SER A 28 11.99 -14.42 3.88
N TYR A 29 11.67 -13.18 4.24
CA TYR A 29 12.70 -12.22 4.68
C TYR A 29 13.38 -12.66 5.98
N LEU A 30 12.61 -13.24 6.91
CA LEU A 30 13.13 -13.71 8.20
C LEU A 30 13.80 -15.08 8.07
N PRO A 31 14.88 -15.35 8.82
CA PRO A 31 15.60 -16.61 8.74
C PRO A 31 14.71 -17.80 9.13
N PHE A 32 15.07 -18.98 8.66
CA PHE A 32 14.36 -20.24 8.93
C PHE A 32 12.88 -20.23 8.54
N GLY A 33 12.47 -19.36 7.61
CA GLY A 33 11.09 -19.27 7.18
C GLY A 33 10.15 -18.69 8.25
N LEU A 34 10.65 -17.89 9.19
CA LEU A 34 9.88 -17.34 10.31
C LEU A 34 8.88 -16.24 9.90
N GLN A 35 8.93 -15.73 8.67
CA GLN A 35 7.88 -14.84 8.16
C GLN A 35 6.58 -15.61 8.02
N LYS A 36 5.49 -15.12 8.63
CA LYS A 36 4.17 -15.75 8.56
C LYS A 36 3.69 -15.92 7.12
N GLN A 37 3.01 -17.03 6.83
CA GLN A 37 2.58 -17.41 5.46
C GLN A 37 1.58 -16.43 4.83
N ASN A 38 0.84 -15.68 5.65
CA ASN A 38 -0.16 -14.71 5.26
C ASN A 38 0.31 -13.26 5.48
N TYR A 39 1.62 -13.03 5.45
CA TYR A 39 2.20 -11.69 5.56
C TYR A 39 3.15 -11.39 4.40
N ALA A 40 3.06 -10.16 3.90
CA ALA A 40 4.07 -9.52 3.08
C ALA A 40 4.98 -8.66 3.98
N MET A 41 6.21 -8.40 3.52
CA MET A 41 7.16 -7.54 4.22
C MET A 41 8.00 -6.73 3.25
N THR A 42 8.24 -5.45 3.56
CA THR A 42 9.12 -4.57 2.78
C THR A 42 10.14 -3.81 3.66
N PRO A 43 11.13 -4.51 4.26
CA PRO A 43 12.02 -3.91 5.27
C PRO A 43 13.19 -3.11 4.68
N ASN A 44 13.58 -3.40 3.44
CA ASN A 44 14.80 -2.91 2.78
C ASN A 44 14.52 -2.29 1.39
N GLY A 45 13.27 -1.94 1.10
CA GLY A 45 12.85 -1.43 -0.22
C GLY A 45 12.61 -2.53 -1.25
N GLU A 46 12.57 -3.80 -0.84
CA GLU A 46 12.20 -4.96 -1.64
C GLU A 46 11.02 -5.68 -0.99
N LEU A 47 10.15 -6.28 -1.80
CA LEU A 47 8.93 -6.92 -1.35
C LEU A 47 9.20 -8.42 -1.14
N TRP A 48 8.79 -8.94 0.01
CA TRP A 48 8.94 -10.34 0.38
C TRP A 48 7.58 -10.96 0.64
N TYR A 49 7.13 -11.83 -0.26
CA TYR A 49 5.89 -12.59 -0.12
C TYR A 49 6.18 -14.04 0.14
N ARG A 50 5.45 -14.63 1.09
CA ARG A 50 5.36 -16.09 1.17
C ARG A 50 4.54 -16.64 0.03
N LYS A 51 4.84 -17.89 -0.36
CA LYS A 51 4.24 -18.58 -1.51
C LYS A 51 2.71 -18.46 -1.64
N PRO A 52 1.90 -18.50 -0.56
CA PRO A 52 0.45 -18.35 -0.68
C PRO A 52 -0.02 -16.96 -1.16
N MET A 53 0.72 -15.91 -0.83
CA MET A 53 0.40 -14.53 -1.20
C MET A 53 1.09 -14.07 -2.49
N TYR A 54 2.23 -14.68 -2.83
CA TYR A 54 2.99 -14.33 -4.02
C TYR A 54 2.16 -14.55 -5.30
N LYS A 55 2.20 -13.55 -6.20
CA LYS A 55 1.68 -13.64 -7.56
C LYS A 55 2.82 -13.39 -8.53
N GLU A 56 2.86 -14.17 -9.61
CA GLU A 56 3.84 -13.97 -10.68
C GLU A 56 3.67 -12.62 -11.37
N TYR A 57 2.42 -12.17 -11.51
CA TYR A 57 2.04 -10.90 -12.15
C TYR A 57 0.94 -10.20 -11.33
N PHE A 58 1.31 -9.36 -10.36
CA PHE A 58 0.34 -8.71 -9.47
C PHE A 58 -0.67 -7.83 -10.24
N SER A 59 -0.28 -7.27 -11.38
CA SER A 59 -1.18 -6.45 -12.22
C SER A 59 -2.19 -7.24 -13.06
N SER A 60 -2.11 -8.58 -13.10
CA SER A 60 -3.00 -9.41 -13.94
C SER A 60 -4.47 -9.22 -13.59
N SER A 61 -5.37 -9.28 -14.58
CA SER A 61 -6.81 -9.18 -14.37
C SER A 61 -7.38 -10.34 -13.52
N ALA A 62 -6.71 -11.49 -13.51
CA ALA A 62 -7.07 -12.65 -12.70
C ALA A 62 -6.69 -12.52 -11.21
N VAL A 63 -5.84 -11.55 -10.86
CA VAL A 63 -5.44 -11.30 -9.47
C VAL A 63 -6.53 -10.48 -8.76
N PHE A 64 -6.89 -10.91 -7.56
CA PHE A 64 -7.90 -10.24 -6.72
C PHE A 64 -7.49 -8.80 -6.37
N ILE A 65 -8.48 -7.95 -6.12
CA ILE A 65 -8.24 -6.53 -5.79
C ILE A 65 -7.50 -6.42 -4.45
N GLU A 66 -7.83 -7.31 -3.52
CA GLU A 66 -7.21 -7.47 -2.20
C GLU A 66 -5.69 -7.70 -2.34
N ASP A 67 -5.27 -8.60 -3.23
CA ASP A 67 -3.86 -8.91 -3.46
C ASP A 67 -3.12 -7.72 -4.12
N LYS A 68 -3.79 -7.02 -5.04
CA LYS A 68 -3.26 -5.78 -5.65
C LYS A 68 -3.14 -4.66 -4.64
N TYR A 69 -4.10 -4.55 -3.73
CA TYR A 69 -4.11 -3.58 -2.66
C TYR A 69 -2.90 -3.77 -1.74
N VAL A 70 -2.66 -5.00 -1.29
CA VAL A 70 -1.47 -5.34 -0.49
C VAL A 70 -0.19 -5.00 -1.26
N PHE A 71 -0.13 -5.30 -2.56
CA PHE A 71 1.01 -4.92 -3.39
C PHE A 71 1.28 -3.41 -3.44
N ILE A 72 0.23 -2.59 -3.58
CA ILE A 72 0.37 -1.13 -3.56
C ILE A 72 0.75 -0.62 -2.16
N HIS A 73 0.20 -1.22 -1.10
CA HIS A 73 0.59 -0.92 0.28
C HIS A 73 2.09 -1.15 0.50
N GLU A 74 2.59 -2.32 0.10
CA GLU A 74 4.01 -2.66 0.21
C GLU A 74 4.91 -1.74 -0.64
N LEU A 75 4.45 -1.32 -1.83
CA LEU A 75 5.14 -0.28 -2.60
C LEU A 75 5.14 1.08 -1.91
N GLY A 76 4.14 1.36 -1.05
CA GLY A 76 4.17 2.49 -0.12
C GLY A 76 5.43 2.45 0.74
N HIS A 77 5.77 1.29 1.31
CA HIS A 77 7.01 1.11 2.09
C HIS A 77 8.29 1.22 1.25
N VAL A 78 8.26 0.78 -0.02
CA VAL A 78 9.38 1.02 -0.94
C VAL A 78 9.60 2.52 -1.15
N TRP A 79 8.52 3.27 -1.41
CA TRP A 79 8.58 4.72 -1.58
C TRP A 79 9.14 5.40 -0.32
N GLN A 80 8.67 5.00 0.87
CA GLN A 80 9.19 5.49 2.15
C GLN A 80 10.70 5.24 2.29
N HIS A 81 11.14 4.01 2.01
CA HIS A 81 12.56 3.62 2.06
C HIS A 81 13.41 4.45 1.10
N GLN A 82 12.96 4.64 -0.14
CA GLN A 82 13.69 5.43 -1.15
C GLN A 82 13.73 6.93 -0.82
N ASN A 83 12.78 7.44 -0.03
CA ASN A 83 12.74 8.82 0.45
C ASN A 83 13.39 8.98 1.84
N GLY A 84 14.20 8.01 2.29
CA GLY A 84 15.01 8.12 3.51
C GLY A 84 14.24 7.91 4.82
N GLN A 85 13.01 7.41 4.77
CA GLN A 85 12.28 7.04 5.98
C GLN A 85 12.76 5.67 6.50
N TRP A 86 13.03 5.57 7.81
CA TRP A 86 13.61 4.38 8.43
C TRP A 86 12.57 3.27 8.62
N VAL A 87 12.38 2.41 7.61
CA VAL A 87 11.45 1.25 7.64
C VAL A 87 11.99 0.05 8.46
N ARG A 88 13.26 0.10 8.90
CA ARG A 88 14.11 -1.05 9.29
C ARG A 88 13.69 -1.92 10.50
N LEU A 89 12.53 -1.73 11.13
CA LEU A 89 12.16 -2.46 12.36
C LEU A 89 10.86 -3.29 12.28
N ARG A 90 10.21 -3.42 11.12
CA ARG A 90 8.79 -3.84 11.07
C ARG A 90 8.48 -5.33 10.93
N GLY A 91 9.45 -6.19 10.62
CA GLY A 91 9.21 -7.65 10.57
C GLY A 91 8.72 -8.27 11.88
N ALA A 92 9.01 -7.63 13.01
CA ALA A 92 8.62 -8.11 14.33
C ALA A 92 7.38 -7.40 14.93
N PHE A 93 7.00 -6.21 14.45
CA PHE A 93 6.00 -5.34 15.11
C PHE A 93 4.80 -4.92 14.24
N SER A 94 4.74 -5.32 12.96
CA SER A 94 3.61 -5.01 12.05
C SER A 94 2.24 -5.49 12.58
N TRP A 95 2.20 -6.51 13.44
CA TRP A 95 0.96 -7.04 14.04
C TRP A 95 0.30 -6.11 15.06
N ALA A 96 1.03 -5.13 15.61
CA ALA A 96 0.54 -4.20 16.62
C ALA A 96 0.30 -2.78 16.07
N ALA A 97 0.55 -2.56 14.78
CA ALA A 97 0.38 -1.26 14.17
C ALA A 97 -1.11 -0.98 13.89
N ASP A 98 -1.52 0.27 14.13
CA ASP A 98 -2.81 0.75 13.66
C ASP A 98 -2.68 1.19 12.20
N TYR A 99 -3.37 0.47 11.33
CA TYR A 99 -3.45 0.76 9.90
C TYR A 99 -4.58 1.74 9.60
N THR A 100 -5.53 1.89 10.52
CA THR A 100 -6.72 2.70 10.31
C THR A 100 -6.42 4.18 10.45
N TYR A 101 -7.15 5.00 9.69
CA TYR A 101 -6.93 6.45 9.67
C TYR A 101 -8.21 7.21 9.32
N LYS A 102 -8.16 8.52 9.57
CA LYS A 102 -9.10 9.52 9.04
C LYS A 102 -8.31 10.51 8.21
N LEU A 103 -8.95 11.18 7.26
CA LEU A 103 -8.32 12.22 6.43
C LEU A 103 -8.36 13.58 7.16
N ASP A 104 -7.92 13.61 8.41
CA ASP A 104 -8.04 14.73 9.36
C ASP A 104 -6.71 15.47 9.63
N LYS A 105 -5.63 15.09 8.95
CA LYS A 105 -4.33 15.76 9.03
C LYS A 105 -4.04 16.58 7.77
N ASN A 106 -2.98 17.38 7.80
CA ASN A 106 -2.68 18.31 6.72
C ASN A 106 -1.86 17.65 5.62
N GLU A 107 -0.86 16.86 5.99
CA GLU A 107 0.10 16.26 5.08
C GLU A 107 0.17 14.75 5.28
N LEU A 108 0.56 14.01 4.23
CA LEU A 108 0.77 12.56 4.31
C LEU A 108 1.79 12.19 5.41
N THR A 109 2.83 13.00 5.59
CA THR A 109 3.88 12.78 6.59
C THR A 109 3.42 12.94 8.03
N ASP A 110 2.24 13.54 8.27
CA ASP A 110 1.66 13.63 9.60
C ASP A 110 1.09 12.27 10.08
N TYR A 111 0.94 11.30 9.17
CA TYR A 111 0.46 9.95 9.46
C TYR A 111 1.60 8.99 9.82
N SER A 112 1.29 7.94 10.57
CA SER A 112 2.26 6.85 10.79
C SER A 112 2.64 6.20 9.46
N LEU A 113 3.82 5.58 9.35
CA LEU A 113 4.21 4.99 8.07
C LEU A 113 3.24 3.88 7.57
N GLU A 114 2.56 3.15 8.47
CA GLU A 114 1.51 2.21 8.04
C GLU A 114 0.27 2.94 7.52
N GLN A 115 -0.16 3.99 8.21
CA GLN A 115 -1.28 4.82 7.76
C GLN A 115 -0.96 5.47 6.42
N GLN A 116 0.27 5.95 6.20
CA GLN A 116 0.71 6.49 4.91
C GLN A 116 0.57 5.45 3.78
N ALA A 117 1.07 4.23 3.99
CA ALA A 117 0.96 3.15 3.01
C ALA A 117 -0.52 2.77 2.75
N SER A 118 -1.34 2.68 3.81
CA SER A 118 -2.78 2.44 3.70
C SER A 118 -3.52 3.56 2.95
N ILE A 119 -3.18 4.83 3.21
CA ILE A 119 -3.74 6.00 2.52
C ILE A 119 -3.44 5.91 1.02
N LEU A 120 -2.19 5.60 0.66
CA LEU A 120 -1.77 5.47 -0.73
C LEU A 120 -2.47 4.30 -1.43
N ALA A 121 -2.63 3.15 -0.75
CA ALA A 121 -3.34 1.98 -1.29
C ALA A 121 -4.85 2.21 -1.45
N ASP A 122 -5.49 2.85 -0.48
CA ASP A 122 -6.90 3.23 -0.58
C ASP A 122 -7.12 4.29 -1.66
N TYR A 123 -6.18 5.25 -1.83
CA TYR A 123 -6.28 6.23 -2.90
C TYR A 123 -6.11 5.58 -4.28
N TRP A 124 -5.18 4.63 -4.43
CA TRP A 124 -5.07 3.82 -5.63
C TRP A 124 -6.39 3.11 -5.96
N LEU A 125 -7.01 2.47 -4.95
CA LEU A 125 -8.28 1.79 -5.11
C LEU A 125 -9.38 2.75 -5.60
N LEU A 126 -9.42 3.96 -5.05
CA LEU A 126 -10.34 5.01 -5.48
C LEU A 126 -10.10 5.44 -6.94
N LEU A 127 -8.84 5.71 -7.32
CA LEU A 127 -8.49 6.16 -8.66
C LEU A 127 -8.75 5.10 -9.74
N VAL A 128 -8.52 3.82 -9.43
CA VAL A 128 -8.61 2.73 -10.41
C VAL A 128 -10.02 2.16 -10.51
N TYR A 129 -10.74 2.05 -9.39
CA TYR A 129 -12.03 1.36 -9.34
C TYR A 129 -13.22 2.28 -9.04
N GLY A 130 -12.98 3.54 -8.71
CA GLY A 130 -14.01 4.52 -8.43
C GLY A 130 -14.60 4.45 -7.02
N PRO A 131 -15.45 5.44 -6.67
CA PRO A 131 -15.94 5.66 -5.31
C PRO A 131 -16.81 4.51 -4.77
N ASP A 132 -17.60 3.85 -5.62
CA ASP A 132 -18.48 2.75 -5.19
C ASP A 132 -17.70 1.53 -4.73
N LYS A 133 -16.68 1.14 -5.52
CA LYS A 133 -15.77 0.04 -5.16
C LYS A 133 -14.92 0.40 -3.95
N TRP A 134 -14.39 1.62 -3.90
CA TRP A 134 -13.67 2.12 -2.73
C TRP A 134 -14.54 1.99 -1.48
N ARG A 135 -15.78 2.51 -1.50
CA ARG A 135 -16.72 2.47 -0.36
C ARG A 135 -17.05 1.05 0.05
N TYR A 136 -17.24 0.14 -0.90
CA TYR A 136 -17.46 -1.29 -0.63
C TYR A 136 -16.34 -1.91 0.21
N TYR A 137 -15.10 -1.52 -0.06
CA TYR A 137 -13.90 -2.03 0.61
C TYR A 137 -13.53 -1.32 1.90
N GLN A 138 -14.11 -0.15 2.19
CA GLN A 138 -13.96 0.52 3.49
C GLN A 138 -14.88 -0.03 4.59
N ARG A 139 -15.79 -0.96 4.26
CA ARG A 139 -16.68 -1.57 5.26
C ARG A 139 -15.90 -2.43 6.25
N GLN A 140 -16.45 -2.58 7.45
CA GLN A 140 -15.87 -3.45 8.50
C GLN A 140 -15.61 -4.86 7.97
N GLY A 141 -14.43 -5.42 8.29
CA GLY A 141 -13.99 -6.74 7.85
C GLY A 141 -13.46 -6.80 6.40
N ARG A 142 -13.31 -5.67 5.71
CA ARG A 142 -12.68 -5.57 4.38
C ARG A 142 -11.28 -4.95 4.50
N MET A 143 -10.51 -4.97 3.41
CA MET A 143 -9.11 -4.53 3.44
C MET A 143 -8.89 -3.03 3.61
N GLY A 144 -9.88 -2.19 3.29
CA GLY A 144 -9.73 -0.75 3.34
C GLY A 144 -9.59 -0.26 4.79
N MET A 145 -8.78 0.76 4.99
CA MET A 145 -8.37 1.21 6.33
C MET A 145 -8.93 2.59 6.71
N TYR A 146 -9.64 3.26 5.81
CA TYR A 146 -10.30 4.53 6.10
C TYR A 146 -11.47 4.36 7.09
N ARG A 147 -11.48 5.16 8.16
CA ARG A 147 -12.49 5.17 9.23
C ARG A 147 -13.03 6.59 9.52
N GLY A 148 -12.97 7.47 8.53
CA GLY A 148 -13.58 8.80 8.61
C GLY A 148 -15.07 8.80 8.26
N ASN A 149 -15.70 9.96 8.43
CA ASN A 149 -17.13 10.19 8.17
C ASN A 149 -17.34 11.23 7.05
N ASP A 150 -16.34 11.40 6.18
CA ASP A 150 -16.39 12.39 5.09
C ASP A 150 -17.45 12.00 4.06
N ARG A 151 -18.02 13.01 3.38
CA ARG A 151 -18.99 12.76 2.32
C ARG A 151 -18.27 12.14 1.14
N ILE A 152 -18.85 11.11 0.53
CA ILE A 152 -18.22 10.36 -0.57
C ILE A 152 -17.77 11.26 -1.74
N GLN A 153 -18.50 12.35 -2.00
CA GLN A 153 -18.19 13.33 -3.03
C GLN A 153 -16.91 14.15 -2.73
N ASP A 154 -16.56 14.31 -1.46
CA ASP A 154 -15.40 15.07 -0.99
C ASP A 154 -14.16 14.19 -0.79
N VAL A 155 -14.33 12.86 -0.70
CA VAL A 155 -13.24 11.91 -0.43
C VAL A 155 -12.11 12.01 -1.47
N SER A 156 -12.44 12.18 -2.75
CA SER A 156 -11.45 12.25 -3.83
C SER A 156 -10.52 13.46 -3.67
N SER A 157 -11.08 14.64 -3.36
CA SER A 157 -10.29 15.86 -3.16
C SER A 157 -9.51 15.81 -1.86
N LEU A 158 -10.03 15.17 -0.80
CA LEU A 158 -9.30 14.97 0.45
C LEU A 158 -8.05 14.09 0.26
N TYR A 159 -8.17 12.95 -0.44
CA TYR A 159 -6.99 12.14 -0.78
C TYR A 159 -6.00 12.91 -1.65
N GLN A 160 -6.48 13.62 -2.67
CA GLN A 160 -5.62 14.41 -3.55
C GLN A 160 -4.84 15.45 -2.75
N LYS A 161 -5.51 16.18 -1.86
CA LYS A 161 -4.89 17.17 -0.97
C LYS A 161 -3.80 16.54 -0.11
N ILE A 162 -4.11 15.45 0.60
CA ILE A 162 -3.17 14.79 1.51
C ILE A 162 -1.97 14.19 0.77
N VAL A 163 -2.21 13.53 -0.36
CA VAL A 163 -1.17 12.79 -1.10
C VAL A 163 -0.29 13.70 -1.95
N THR A 164 -0.84 14.77 -2.52
CA THR A 164 -0.12 15.63 -3.48
C THR A 164 0.20 17.02 -2.95
N GLY A 165 -0.37 17.41 -1.81
CA GLY A 165 -0.33 18.78 -1.30
C GLY A 165 -1.15 19.79 -2.13
N LYS A 166 -1.87 19.33 -3.16
CA LYS A 166 -2.68 20.17 -4.06
C LYS A 166 -4.16 19.96 -3.74
N GLY A 167 -4.84 21.04 -3.36
CA GLY A 167 -6.29 21.11 -3.17
C GLY A 167 -6.95 21.97 -4.25
#